data_AF-A0A8H6GG38-F1
#
_entry.id   AF-A0A8H6GG38-F1
#
_cell.length_a   1.000
_cell.length_b   1.000
_cell.length_c   1.000
_cell.angle_alpha   90.00
_cell.angle_beta   90.00
_cell.angle_gamma   90.00
#
_symmetry.space_group_name_H-M   'P 1'
#
loop_
_entity.id
_entity.type
_entity.pdbx_description
1 polymer ?
#
loop_
_entity_poly.entity_id
_entity_poly.type
_entity_poly.pdbx_seq_one_letter_code
_entity_poly.pdbx_strand_id
1 'polypeptide(L)'
;MASNETLSIDALPPGTQRLNDSRSTHIVLAPQPGSDPNQPLNWSTTRKTVHMILLSLYSMMMFCIPCMSVPFWQNFNEELGISYDTLNNGYTANMAGLAIGCITFIPITLRIGRRPVYLVTGLIMFAAGAWQAETYTVGDMVGMNTIAGIAGAVNEALFQVTVADLFFVHQRGTMNGIYLMMVLVGNYLGPVYGGQVAVTMGWRWACWSATVFTGLILVFMLFFLEESKYIPPTLDGQAVHVVYIAQ
;
A
#
# COMPACT_ATOMS: atom_id res chain seq x y z
N MET A 1 37.59 10.26 33.03
CA MET A 1 38.24 11.14 32.04
C MET A 1 38.27 10.36 30.73
N ALA A 2 37.14 10.32 30.03
CA ALA A 2 37.00 9.63 28.74
C ALA A 2 36.79 10.71 27.67
N SER A 3 37.61 10.64 26.64
CA SER A 3 37.77 11.61 25.56
C SER A 3 36.47 11.81 24.76
N ASN A 4 36.04 13.07 24.67
CA ASN A 4 35.09 13.54 23.66
C ASN A 4 35.79 13.52 22.29
N GLU A 5 35.83 12.37 21.63
CA GLU A 5 36.17 12.29 20.21
C GLU A 5 34.92 12.63 19.40
N THR A 6 34.85 13.88 18.96
CA THR A 6 33.97 14.28 17.86
C THR A 6 34.44 13.56 16.60
N LEU A 7 33.96 12.33 16.38
CA LEU A 7 34.15 11.62 15.11
C LEU A 7 33.77 12.58 13.98
N SER A 8 34.74 12.94 13.15
CA SER A 8 34.52 13.76 11.96
C SER A 8 33.53 13.04 11.04
N ILE A 9 32.74 13.83 10.34
CA ILE A 9 31.68 13.38 9.42
C ILE A 9 32.23 12.43 8.32
N ASP A 10 33.55 12.50 8.07
CA ASP A 10 34.29 11.65 7.12
C ASP A 10 34.66 10.25 7.63
N ALA A 11 34.49 9.97 8.92
CA ALA A 11 34.85 8.67 9.51
C ALA A 11 33.67 7.68 9.59
N LEU A 12 32.49 8.08 9.10
CA LEU A 12 31.33 7.20 9.03
C LEU A 12 31.29 6.49 7.66
N PRO A 13 30.91 5.20 7.61
CA PRO A 13 30.75 4.51 6.33
C PRO A 13 29.69 5.24 5.47
N PRO A 14 29.91 5.33 4.14
CA PRO A 14 29.04 6.08 3.24
C PRO A 14 27.59 5.60 3.39
N GLY A 15 26.68 6.54 3.67
CA GLY A 15 25.25 6.28 3.94
C GLY A 15 24.81 6.46 5.40
N THR A 16 25.73 6.69 6.33
CA THR A 16 25.37 6.95 7.74
C THR A 16 25.04 8.43 7.96
N GLN A 17 23.78 8.73 8.31
CA GLN A 17 23.34 10.09 8.62
C GLN A 17 23.12 10.26 10.13
N ARG A 18 23.68 11.32 10.73
CA ARG A 18 23.48 11.61 12.15
C ARG A 18 22.09 12.17 12.39
N LEU A 19 21.32 11.47 13.23
CA LEU A 19 19.94 11.84 13.62
C LEU A 19 19.89 12.76 14.85
N ASN A 20 20.97 12.86 15.62
CA ASN A 20 21.10 13.74 16.79
C ASN A 20 22.35 14.61 16.65
N ASP A 21 22.21 15.91 16.87
CA ASP A 21 23.34 16.82 17.04
C ASP A 21 23.87 16.70 18.47
N SER A 22 25.18 16.51 18.64
CA SER A 22 25.79 16.28 19.97
C SER A 22 25.87 17.54 20.83
N ARG A 23 25.40 18.70 20.31
CA ARG A 23 25.49 20.01 20.97
C ARG A 23 24.14 20.63 21.35
N SER A 24 23.03 20.11 20.85
CA SER A 24 21.68 20.59 21.16
C SER A 24 20.70 19.42 21.15
N THR A 25 19.71 19.42 22.05
CA THR A 25 18.64 18.39 22.14
C THR A 25 17.65 18.46 20.96
N HIS A 26 18.14 18.76 19.76
CA HIS A 26 17.34 18.93 18.55
C HIS A 26 17.63 17.78 17.57
N ILE A 27 16.60 17.02 17.24
CA ILE A 27 16.66 15.91 16.27
C ILE A 27 16.87 16.51 14.88
N VAL A 28 17.92 16.08 14.18
CA VAL A 28 18.20 16.51 12.81
C VAL A 28 17.23 15.79 11.88
N LEU A 29 16.29 16.54 11.31
CA LEU A 29 15.29 16.01 10.39
C LEU A 29 15.94 15.70 9.04
N ALA A 30 15.98 14.41 8.70
CA ALA A 30 16.39 13.91 7.39
C ALA A 30 15.15 13.38 6.62
N PRO A 31 14.85 13.87 5.40
CA PRO A 31 15.40 15.05 4.71
C PRO A 31 15.03 16.37 5.42
N GLN A 32 15.85 17.41 5.22
CA GLN A 32 15.57 18.74 5.77
C GLN A 32 14.28 19.32 5.15
N PRO A 33 13.36 19.90 5.94
CA PRO A 33 12.16 20.53 5.41
C PRO A 33 12.54 21.65 4.45
N GLY A 34 12.10 21.57 3.19
CA GLY A 34 12.17 22.71 2.29
C GLY A 34 11.08 23.73 2.64
N SER A 35 11.30 24.96 2.21
CA SER A 35 10.45 26.13 2.49
C SER A 35 9.15 26.17 1.66
N ASP A 36 8.87 25.16 0.84
CA ASP A 36 7.70 25.14 -0.04
C ASP A 36 6.44 24.61 0.69
N PRO A 37 5.34 25.39 0.76
CA PRO A 37 4.08 24.99 1.41
C PRO A 37 3.41 23.74 0.81
N ASN A 38 3.79 23.38 -0.43
CA ASN A 38 3.28 22.20 -1.13
C ASN A 38 4.09 20.93 -0.87
N GLN A 39 5.14 20.99 -0.04
CA GLN A 39 5.86 19.79 0.37
C GLN A 39 4.98 18.94 1.30
N PRO A 40 4.75 17.65 0.98
CA PRO A 40 3.97 16.72 1.82
C PRO A 40 4.54 16.61 3.24
N LEU A 41 5.83 16.90 3.39
CA LEU A 41 6.53 16.93 4.67
C LEU A 41 6.02 18.04 5.61
N ASN A 42 5.45 19.13 5.11
CA ASN A 42 4.93 20.26 5.90
C ASN A 42 3.39 20.24 6.06
N TRP A 43 2.69 19.19 5.60
CA TRP A 43 1.25 19.08 5.81
C TRP A 43 0.88 18.98 7.28
N SER A 44 -0.30 19.51 7.63
CA SER A 44 -0.85 19.42 8.99
C SER A 44 -0.97 17.96 9.41
N THR A 45 -0.61 17.66 10.67
CA THR A 45 -0.62 16.29 11.22
C THR A 45 -1.98 15.61 11.01
N THR A 46 -3.08 16.36 11.08
CA THR A 46 -4.43 15.88 10.80
C THR A 46 -4.63 15.38 9.38
N ARG A 47 -4.12 16.10 8.36
CA ARG A 47 -4.19 15.68 6.95
C ARG A 47 -3.36 14.43 6.71
N LYS A 48 -2.17 14.36 7.30
CA LYS A 48 -1.30 13.18 7.22
C LYS A 48 -1.96 11.95 7.82
N THR A 49 -2.57 12.10 9.00
CA THR A 49 -3.25 10.99 9.68
C THR A 49 -4.48 10.52 8.91
N VAL A 50 -5.31 11.42 8.36
CA VAL A 50 -6.47 11.04 7.54
C VAL A 50 -6.04 10.29 6.28
N HIS A 51 -5.03 10.80 5.57
CA HIS A 51 -4.48 10.14 4.39
C HIS A 51 -3.92 8.75 4.71
N MET A 52 -3.20 8.64 5.83
CA MET A 52 -2.64 7.38 6.30
C MET A 52 -3.75 6.38 6.68
N ILE A 53 -4.77 6.81 7.44
CA ILE A 53 -5.90 5.95 7.81
C ILE A 53 -6.61 5.42 6.55
N LEU A 54 -6.85 6.29 5.57
CA LEU A 54 -7.50 5.91 4.31
C LEU A 54 -6.67 4.87 3.54
N LEU A 55 -5.36 5.07 3.43
CA LEU A 55 -4.44 4.12 2.81
C LEU A 55 -4.37 2.78 3.56
N SER A 56 -4.37 2.80 4.90
CA SER A 56 -4.42 1.54 5.67
C SER A 56 -5.73 0.79 5.49
N LEU A 57 -6.87 1.49 5.46
CA LEU A 57 -8.18 0.86 5.26
C LEU A 57 -8.29 0.24 3.86
N TYR A 58 -7.74 0.92 2.84
CA TYR A 58 -7.66 0.38 1.49
C TYR A 58 -6.76 -0.86 1.41
N SER A 59 -5.57 -0.81 2.01
CA SER A 59 -4.68 -1.97 2.07
C SER A 59 -5.31 -3.15 2.81
N MET A 60 -6.01 -2.89 3.90
CA MET A 60 -6.73 -3.92 4.65
C MET A 60 -7.74 -4.66 3.75
N MET A 61 -8.51 -3.93 2.94
CA MET A 61 -9.47 -4.56 2.02
C MET A 61 -8.83 -5.29 0.85
N MET A 62 -7.72 -4.76 0.32
CA MET A 62 -6.94 -5.41 -0.74
C MET A 62 -6.47 -6.81 -0.32
N PHE A 63 -6.02 -6.98 0.93
CA PHE A 63 -5.64 -8.29 1.47
C PHE A 63 -6.84 -9.14 1.94
N CYS A 64 -7.96 -8.51 2.31
CA CYS A 64 -9.17 -9.20 2.74
C CYS A 64 -9.75 -10.10 1.63
N ILE A 65 -9.83 -9.60 0.39
CA ILE A 65 -10.44 -10.32 -0.75
C ILE A 65 -9.78 -11.69 -1.02
N PRO A 66 -8.46 -11.80 -1.26
CA PRO A 66 -7.83 -13.09 -1.53
C PRO A 66 -7.91 -14.03 -0.32
N CYS A 67 -7.77 -13.52 0.90
CA CYS A 67 -7.88 -14.34 2.11
C CYS A 67 -9.30 -14.87 2.35
N MET A 68 -10.33 -14.10 1.98
CA MET A 68 -11.72 -14.51 2.08
C MET A 68 -12.02 -15.73 1.18
N SER A 69 -11.25 -15.94 0.11
CA SER A 69 -11.46 -17.08 -0.81
C SER A 69 -11.12 -18.45 -0.20
N VAL A 70 -10.23 -18.50 0.80
CA VAL A 70 -9.74 -19.75 1.41
C VAL A 70 -10.86 -20.58 2.06
N PRO A 71 -11.74 -20.04 2.92
CA PRO A 71 -12.85 -20.81 3.49
C PRO A 71 -13.90 -21.24 2.45
N PHE A 72 -13.92 -20.66 1.25
CA PHE A 72 -14.86 -21.05 0.20
C PHE A 72 -14.45 -22.31 -0.55
N TRP A 73 -13.22 -22.81 -0.38
CA TRP A 73 -12.72 -23.95 -1.17
C TRP A 73 -13.59 -25.20 -1.04
N GLN A 74 -14.18 -25.44 0.14
CA GLN A 74 -15.11 -26.53 0.33
C GLN A 74 -16.42 -26.31 -0.43
N ASN A 75 -16.98 -25.08 -0.39
CA ASN A 75 -18.19 -24.71 -1.13
C ASN A 75 -17.97 -24.77 -2.65
N PHE A 76 -16.79 -24.34 -3.13
CA PHE A 76 -16.39 -24.45 -4.54
C PHE A 76 -16.27 -25.91 -4.98
N ASN A 77 -15.79 -26.79 -4.10
CA ASN A 77 -15.72 -28.22 -4.39
C ASN A 77 -17.11 -28.85 -4.47
N GLU A 78 -18.01 -28.51 -3.55
CA GLU A 78 -19.38 -29.05 -3.49
C GLU A 78 -20.29 -28.53 -4.61
N GLU A 79 -20.21 -27.24 -4.98
CA GLU A 79 -21.08 -26.65 -6.01
C GLU A 79 -20.51 -26.67 -7.44
N LEU A 80 -19.19 -26.47 -7.61
CA LEU A 80 -18.56 -26.45 -8.93
C LEU A 80 -17.81 -27.75 -9.26
N GLY A 81 -17.63 -28.66 -8.31
CA GLY A 81 -16.89 -29.92 -8.53
C GLY A 81 -15.40 -29.72 -8.81
N ILE A 82 -14.83 -28.54 -8.48
CA ILE A 82 -13.44 -28.20 -8.78
C ILE A 82 -12.52 -28.88 -7.76
N SER A 83 -11.48 -29.58 -8.24
CA SER A 83 -10.46 -30.23 -7.38
C SER A 83 -9.67 -29.19 -6.56
N TYR A 84 -9.32 -29.56 -5.32
CA TYR A 84 -8.47 -28.76 -4.44
C TYR A 84 -7.12 -28.39 -5.06
N ASP A 85 -6.55 -29.24 -5.91
CA ASP A 85 -5.30 -28.94 -6.64
C ASP A 85 -5.46 -27.73 -7.56
N THR A 86 -6.63 -27.60 -8.19
CA THR A 86 -6.94 -26.51 -9.11
C THR A 86 -7.19 -25.20 -8.36
N LEU A 87 -7.83 -25.27 -7.20
CA LEU A 87 -7.99 -24.14 -6.27
C LEU A 87 -6.63 -23.63 -5.77
N ASN A 88 -5.74 -24.55 -5.39
CA ASN A 88 -4.39 -24.19 -4.97
C ASN A 88 -3.55 -23.59 -6.12
N ASN A 89 -3.72 -24.08 -7.35
CA ASN A 89 -3.10 -23.48 -8.53
C ASN A 89 -3.62 -22.05 -8.80
N GLY A 90 -4.92 -21.80 -8.59
CA GLY A 90 -5.49 -20.44 -8.67
C GLY A 90 -4.87 -19.49 -7.65
N TYR A 91 -4.72 -19.93 -6.40
CA TYR A 91 -4.05 -19.16 -5.36
C TYR A 91 -2.57 -18.92 -5.67
N THR A 92 -1.88 -19.93 -6.22
CA THR A 92 -0.49 -19.80 -6.67
C THR A 92 -0.37 -18.77 -7.81
N ALA A 93 -1.35 -18.71 -8.70
CA ALA A 93 -1.41 -17.70 -9.77
C ALA A 93 -1.61 -16.27 -9.24
N ASN A 94 -2.32 -16.10 -8.11
CA ASN A 94 -2.39 -14.82 -7.40
C ASN A 94 -1.01 -14.40 -6.88
N MET A 95 -0.30 -15.30 -6.20
CA MET A 95 1.05 -15.05 -5.67
C MET A 95 2.07 -14.76 -6.80
N ALA A 96 1.98 -15.47 -7.92
CA ALA A 96 2.80 -15.21 -9.10
C ALA A 96 2.50 -13.84 -9.72
N GLY A 97 1.22 -13.46 -9.81
CA GLY A 97 0.79 -12.13 -10.23
C GLY A 97 1.35 -11.04 -9.31
N LEU A 98 1.40 -11.30 -8.01
CA LEU A 98 1.96 -10.38 -7.02
C LEU A 98 3.47 -10.13 -7.26
N ALA A 99 4.23 -11.19 -7.50
CA ALA A 99 5.67 -11.07 -7.79
C ALA A 99 5.94 -10.27 -9.08
N ILE A 100 5.21 -10.53 -10.16
CA ILE A 100 5.37 -9.84 -11.45
C ILE A 100 4.90 -8.38 -11.36
N GLY A 101 3.82 -8.14 -10.60
CA GLY A 101 3.27 -6.80 -10.36
C GLY A 101 4.30 -5.88 -9.69
N CYS A 102 5.01 -6.34 -8.66
CA CYS A 102 6.02 -5.53 -7.98
C CYS A 102 7.10 -5.02 -8.95
N ILE A 103 7.65 -5.88 -9.79
CA ILE A 103 8.75 -5.51 -10.71
C ILE A 103 8.29 -4.48 -11.75
N THR A 104 7.09 -4.66 -12.29
CA THR A 104 6.60 -3.85 -13.40
C THR A 104 6.10 -2.48 -12.95
N PHE A 105 5.47 -2.41 -11.77
CA PHE A 105 4.78 -1.18 -11.35
C PHE A 105 5.68 -0.18 -10.62
N ILE A 106 6.79 -0.58 -10.02
CA ILE A 106 7.75 0.36 -9.40
C ILE A 106 8.15 1.52 -10.34
N PRO A 107 8.63 1.29 -11.58
CA PRO A 107 8.98 2.40 -12.48
C PRO A 107 7.77 3.20 -12.97
N ILE A 108 6.61 2.56 -13.12
CA ILE A 108 5.36 3.19 -13.56
C ILE A 108 4.90 4.25 -12.55
N THR A 109 4.99 3.92 -11.26
CA THR A 109 4.58 4.83 -10.17
C THR A 109 5.42 6.11 -10.13
N LEU A 110 6.71 6.01 -10.45
CA LEU A 110 7.61 7.16 -10.53
C LEU A 110 7.23 8.11 -11.67
N ARG A 111 6.78 7.58 -12.81
CA ARG A 111 6.47 8.37 -14.01
C ARG A 111 5.08 9.00 -13.96
N ILE A 112 4.04 8.21 -13.68
CA ILE A 112 2.62 8.60 -13.85
C ILE A 112 2.05 9.35 -12.65
N GLY A 113 2.70 9.29 -11.48
CA GLY A 113 2.16 9.87 -10.24
C GLY A 113 1.42 8.85 -9.40
N ARG A 114 1.12 9.19 -8.14
CA ARG A 114 0.65 8.21 -7.14
C ARG A 114 -0.86 8.04 -7.15
N ARG A 115 -1.59 9.16 -7.21
CA ARG A 115 -3.05 9.19 -7.23
C ARG A 115 -3.66 8.35 -8.37
N PRO A 116 -3.27 8.51 -9.65
CA PRO A 116 -3.86 7.71 -10.72
C PRO A 116 -3.58 6.20 -10.58
N VAL A 117 -2.42 5.82 -10.02
CA VAL A 117 -2.10 4.39 -9.85
C VAL A 117 -2.93 3.76 -8.74
N TYR A 118 -3.19 4.46 -7.64
CA TYR A 118 -4.13 3.99 -6.62
C TYR A 118 -5.55 3.80 -7.17
N LEU A 119 -6.01 4.72 -8.02
CA LEU A 119 -7.34 4.61 -8.63
C LEU A 119 -7.43 3.47 -9.64
N VAL A 120 -6.44 3.30 -10.50
CA VAL A 120 -6.42 2.21 -11.49
C VAL A 120 -6.36 0.86 -10.80
N THR A 121 -5.50 0.71 -9.79
CA THR A 121 -5.38 -0.56 -9.04
C THR A 121 -6.64 -0.88 -8.26
N GLY A 122 -7.29 0.13 -7.69
CA GLY A 122 -8.57 -0.03 -7.02
C GLY A 122 -9.69 -0.46 -7.97
N LEU A 123 -9.74 0.12 -9.18
CA LEU A 123 -10.72 -0.26 -10.20
C LEU A 123 -10.49 -1.69 -10.69
N ILE A 124 -9.23 -2.08 -10.88
CA ILE A 124 -8.86 -3.45 -11.24
C ILE A 124 -9.31 -4.42 -10.14
N MET A 125 -9.11 -4.07 -8.87
CA MET A 125 -9.54 -4.94 -7.76
C MET A 125 -11.06 -5.02 -7.63
N PHE A 126 -11.77 -3.91 -7.85
CA PHE A 126 -13.23 -3.91 -7.88
C PHE A 126 -13.76 -4.80 -9.01
N ALA A 127 -13.17 -4.72 -10.20
CA ALA A 127 -13.51 -5.58 -11.33
C ALA A 127 -13.18 -7.05 -11.05
N ALA A 128 -12.03 -7.33 -10.43
CA ALA A 128 -11.63 -8.70 -10.05
C ALA A 128 -12.57 -9.28 -8.99
N GLY A 129 -13.03 -8.48 -8.02
CA GLY A 129 -14.02 -8.88 -7.03
C GLY A 129 -15.39 -9.20 -7.64
N ALA A 130 -15.86 -8.38 -8.58
CA ALA A 130 -17.10 -8.64 -9.31
C ALA A 130 -16.99 -9.92 -10.16
N TRP A 131 -15.86 -10.11 -10.84
CA TRP A 131 -15.58 -11.31 -11.64
C TRP A 131 -15.52 -12.57 -10.77
N GLN A 132 -14.97 -12.46 -9.55
CA GLN A 132 -14.96 -13.56 -8.59
C GLN A 132 -16.36 -14.05 -8.21
N ALA A 133 -17.37 -13.16 -8.17
CA ALA A 133 -18.75 -13.53 -7.86
C ALA A 133 -19.48 -14.24 -9.02
N GLU A 134 -19.03 -14.03 -10.26
CA GLU A 134 -19.57 -14.62 -11.49
C GLU A 134 -18.73 -15.77 -12.04
N THR A 135 -17.75 -16.26 -11.29
CA THR A 135 -16.86 -17.31 -11.78
C THR A 135 -17.53 -18.68 -11.77
N TYR A 136 -17.62 -19.30 -12.96
CA TYR A 136 -18.10 -20.66 -13.18
C TYR A 136 -17.03 -21.60 -13.74
N THR A 137 -15.93 -21.06 -14.27
CA THR A 137 -14.86 -21.84 -14.93
C THR A 137 -13.54 -21.73 -14.18
N VAL A 138 -12.74 -22.80 -14.24
CA VAL A 138 -11.36 -22.84 -13.71
C VAL A 138 -10.47 -21.76 -14.34
N GLY A 139 -10.59 -21.52 -15.65
CA GLY A 139 -9.78 -20.51 -16.36
C GLY A 139 -10.07 -19.09 -15.87
N ASP A 140 -11.34 -18.79 -15.63
CA ASP A 140 -11.78 -17.49 -15.09
C ASP A 140 -11.24 -17.30 -13.67
N MET A 141 -11.20 -18.37 -12.88
CA MET A 141 -10.62 -18.38 -11.53
C MET A 141 -9.12 -18.05 -11.52
N VAL A 142 -8.36 -18.64 -12.43
CA VAL A 142 -6.92 -18.34 -12.52
C VAL A 142 -6.72 -16.91 -13.02
N GLY A 143 -7.48 -16.48 -14.03
CA GLY A 143 -7.40 -15.14 -14.60
C GLY A 143 -7.68 -14.04 -13.59
N MET A 144 -8.78 -14.13 -12.83
CA MET A 144 -9.09 -13.11 -11.83
C MET A 144 -8.07 -13.11 -10.69
N ASN A 145 -7.60 -14.29 -10.25
CA ASN A 145 -6.60 -14.39 -9.19
C ASN A 145 -5.29 -13.71 -9.62
N THR A 146 -4.82 -13.92 -10.84
CA THR A 146 -3.62 -13.24 -11.36
C THR A 146 -3.81 -11.72 -11.41
N ILE A 147 -4.96 -11.24 -11.90
CA ILE A 147 -5.26 -9.80 -11.98
C ILE A 147 -5.32 -9.16 -10.58
N ALA A 148 -6.00 -9.82 -9.63
CA ALA A 148 -6.07 -9.37 -8.25
C ALA A 148 -4.68 -9.35 -7.58
N GLY A 149 -3.84 -10.34 -7.87
CA GLY A 149 -2.46 -10.41 -7.36
C GLY A 149 -1.60 -9.27 -7.87
N ILE A 150 -1.71 -8.94 -9.17
CA ILE A 150 -1.01 -7.80 -9.77
C ILE A 150 -1.45 -6.50 -9.08
N ALA A 151 -2.77 -6.27 -8.89
CA ALA A 151 -3.27 -5.07 -8.23
C ALA A 151 -2.82 -4.96 -6.76
N GLY A 152 -2.80 -6.09 -6.04
CA GLY A 152 -2.32 -6.17 -4.66
C GLY A 152 -0.84 -5.77 -4.52
N ALA A 153 0.01 -6.22 -5.43
CA ALA A 153 1.43 -5.87 -5.46
C ALA A 153 1.68 -4.37 -5.54
N VAL A 154 0.92 -3.69 -6.41
CA VAL A 154 1.08 -2.24 -6.61
C VAL A 154 0.74 -1.48 -5.33
N ASN A 155 -0.29 -1.92 -4.61
CA ASN A 155 -0.69 -1.29 -3.37
C ASN A 155 0.39 -1.41 -2.28
N GLU A 156 1.00 -2.58 -2.13
CA GLU A 156 2.05 -2.81 -1.13
C GLU A 156 3.29 -1.95 -1.39
N ALA A 157 3.75 -1.90 -2.64
CA ALA A 157 4.90 -1.08 -3.02
C ALA A 157 4.61 0.43 -2.88
N LEU A 158 3.45 0.88 -3.36
CA LEU A 158 3.07 2.29 -3.30
C LEU A 158 2.90 2.80 -1.87
N PHE A 159 2.39 1.96 -0.98
CA PHE A 159 2.19 2.34 0.42
C PHE A 159 3.52 2.72 1.07
N GLN A 160 4.56 1.89 0.90
CA GLN A 160 5.88 2.15 1.47
C GLN A 160 6.52 3.43 0.91
N VAL A 161 6.37 3.65 -0.39
CA VAL A 161 6.82 4.89 -1.04
C VAL A 161 6.08 6.10 -0.46
N THR A 162 4.76 6.00 -0.30
CA THR A 162 3.96 7.11 0.24
C THR A 162 4.33 7.45 1.69
N VAL A 163 4.58 6.44 2.54
CA VAL A 163 5.07 6.66 3.91
C VAL A 163 6.45 7.30 3.92
N ALA A 164 7.34 6.92 3.00
CA ALA A 164 8.67 7.51 2.91
C ALA A 164 8.63 9.01 2.61
N ASP A 165 7.69 9.50 1.80
CA ASP A 165 7.62 10.93 1.46
C ASP A 165 6.81 11.77 2.45
N LEU A 166 5.87 11.17 3.18
CA LEU A 166 5.02 11.90 4.12
C LEU A 166 5.67 12.08 5.51
N PHE A 167 6.55 11.14 5.89
CA PHE A 167 7.13 11.06 7.23
C PHE A 167 8.66 11.09 7.23
N PHE A 168 9.22 11.75 8.24
CA PHE A 168 10.65 11.77 8.52
C PHE A 168 11.16 10.39 8.94
N VAL A 169 12.45 10.11 8.72
CA VAL A 169 13.10 8.81 8.99
C VAL A 169 12.80 8.27 10.39
N HIS A 170 12.76 9.12 11.41
CA HIS A 170 12.49 8.73 12.80
C HIS A 170 11.04 8.25 13.06
N GLN A 171 10.07 8.65 12.22
CA GLN A 171 8.64 8.27 12.34
C GLN A 171 8.22 7.17 11.37
N ARG A 172 9.01 6.93 10.31
CA ARG A 172 8.69 5.92 9.27
C ARG A 172 8.51 4.52 9.84
N GLY A 173 9.32 4.14 10.83
CA GLY A 173 9.23 2.82 11.47
C GLY A 173 7.89 2.59 12.18
N THR A 174 7.44 3.57 12.96
CA THR A 174 6.15 3.50 13.69
C THR A 174 4.97 3.42 12.72
N MET A 175 4.99 4.23 11.65
CA MET A 175 3.92 4.23 10.64
C MET A 175 3.87 2.92 9.85
N ASN A 176 5.03 2.35 9.50
CA ASN A 176 5.09 1.04 8.85
C ASN A 176 4.61 -0.08 9.80
N GLY A 177 4.88 0.02 11.09
CA GLY A 177 4.34 -0.89 12.09
C GLY A 177 2.81 -0.86 12.15
N ILE A 178 2.20 0.33 12.16
CA ILE A 178 0.73 0.49 12.12
C ILE A 178 0.14 -0.11 10.84
N TYR A 179 0.81 0.08 9.71
CA TYR A 179 0.42 -0.53 8.44
C TYR A 179 0.42 -2.05 8.51
N LEU A 180 1.51 -2.65 8.99
CA LEU A 180 1.61 -4.10 9.11
C LEU A 180 0.52 -4.66 10.05
N MET A 181 0.20 -3.96 11.14
CA MET A 181 -0.92 -4.33 12.01
C MET A 181 -2.26 -4.31 11.27
N MET A 182 -2.52 -3.30 10.44
CA MET A 182 -3.74 -3.20 9.63
C MET A 182 -3.82 -4.30 8.57
N VAL A 183 -2.69 -4.63 7.92
CA VAL A 183 -2.61 -5.76 6.98
C VAL A 183 -2.91 -7.07 7.69
N LEU A 184 -2.36 -7.28 8.88
CA LEU A 184 -2.58 -8.48 9.68
C LEU A 184 -4.06 -8.60 10.08
N VAL A 185 -4.66 -7.51 10.54
CA VAL A 185 -6.08 -7.42 10.85
C VAL A 185 -6.92 -7.77 9.61
N GLY A 186 -6.57 -7.27 8.43
CA GLY A 186 -7.25 -7.63 7.17
C GLY A 186 -7.15 -9.12 6.82
N ASN A 187 -5.96 -9.70 6.95
CA ASN A 187 -5.70 -11.12 6.67
C ASN A 187 -6.49 -12.06 7.60
N TYR A 188 -6.66 -11.69 8.88
CA TYR A 188 -7.42 -12.51 9.83
C TYR A 188 -8.92 -12.23 9.80
N LEU A 189 -9.35 -10.99 9.61
CA LEU A 189 -10.77 -10.65 9.53
C LEU A 189 -11.42 -11.16 8.24
N GLY A 190 -10.68 -11.23 7.12
CA GLY A 190 -11.20 -11.68 5.84
C GLY A 190 -11.81 -13.09 5.88
N PRO A 191 -11.06 -14.13 6.30
CA PRO A 191 -11.57 -15.49 6.42
C PRO A 191 -12.69 -15.61 7.46
N VAL A 192 -12.63 -14.87 8.57
CA VAL A 192 -13.66 -14.89 9.62
C VAL A 192 -14.98 -14.34 9.09
N TYR A 193 -14.94 -13.21 8.39
CA TYR A 193 -16.10 -12.63 7.73
C TYR A 193 -16.61 -13.53 6.61
N GLY A 194 -15.73 -13.99 5.73
CA GLY A 194 -16.05 -14.89 4.62
C GLY A 194 -16.73 -16.18 5.08
N GLY A 195 -16.17 -16.84 6.09
CA GLY A 195 -16.72 -18.08 6.63
C GLY A 195 -18.14 -17.90 7.17
N GLN A 196 -18.40 -16.84 7.94
CA GLN A 196 -19.72 -16.58 8.52
C GLN A 196 -20.77 -16.22 7.45
N VAL A 197 -20.39 -15.45 6.44
CA VAL A 197 -21.29 -15.07 5.35
C VAL A 197 -21.57 -16.26 4.43
N ALA A 198 -20.58 -17.13 4.18
CA ALA A 198 -20.79 -18.34 3.40
C ALA A 198 -21.84 -19.26 4.01
N VAL A 199 -21.83 -19.44 5.34
CA VAL A 199 -22.80 -20.29 6.04
C VAL A 199 -24.23 -19.72 6.01
N THR A 200 -24.37 -18.40 6.02
CA THR A 200 -25.69 -17.73 6.17
C THR A 200 -26.36 -17.36 4.85
N MET A 201 -25.60 -16.88 3.86
CA MET A 201 -26.12 -16.32 2.60
C MET A 201 -25.48 -16.94 1.34
N GLY A 202 -24.52 -17.85 1.51
CA GLY A 202 -23.79 -18.48 0.40
C GLY A 202 -22.54 -17.71 -0.04
N TRP A 203 -21.60 -18.39 -0.69
CA TRP A 203 -20.29 -17.86 -1.06
C TRP A 203 -20.37 -16.70 -2.08
N ARG A 204 -21.35 -16.73 -2.99
CA ARG A 204 -21.53 -15.67 -4.01
C ARG A 204 -21.89 -14.33 -3.37
N TRP A 205 -22.73 -14.36 -2.34
CA TRP A 205 -23.10 -13.15 -1.60
C TRP A 205 -21.93 -12.58 -0.81
N ALA A 206 -21.02 -13.41 -0.31
CA ALA A 206 -19.79 -12.95 0.33
C ALA A 206 -18.87 -12.22 -0.67
N CYS A 207 -18.74 -12.73 -1.90
CA CYS A 207 -17.97 -12.05 -2.95
C CYS A 207 -18.61 -10.72 -3.38
N TRP A 208 -19.95 -10.65 -3.48
CA TRP A 208 -20.67 -9.41 -3.77
C TRP A 208 -20.52 -8.38 -2.64
N SER A 209 -20.62 -8.79 -1.37
CA SER A 209 -20.46 -7.85 -0.25
C SER A 209 -19.04 -7.27 -0.21
N ALA A 210 -18.02 -8.10 -0.40
CA ALA A 210 -16.62 -7.63 -0.47
C ALA A 210 -16.38 -6.66 -1.63
N THR A 211 -17.02 -6.90 -2.78
CA THR A 211 -16.98 -5.97 -3.94
C THR A 211 -17.60 -4.63 -3.60
N VAL A 212 -18.77 -4.61 -2.96
CA VAL A 212 -19.45 -3.36 -2.55
C VAL A 212 -18.60 -2.58 -1.55
N PHE A 213 -18.00 -3.23 -0.55
CA PHE A 213 -17.11 -2.57 0.41
C PHE A 213 -15.87 -1.98 -0.27
N THR A 214 -15.27 -2.71 -1.20
CA THR A 214 -14.12 -2.23 -1.99
C THR A 214 -14.51 -1.01 -2.84
N GLY A 215 -15.68 -1.06 -3.49
CA GLY A 215 -16.20 0.06 -4.28
C GLY A 215 -16.45 1.31 -3.44
N LEU A 216 -17.00 1.17 -2.24
CA LEU A 216 -17.19 2.30 -1.31
C LEU A 216 -15.85 2.96 -0.95
N ILE A 217 -14.84 2.16 -0.60
CA ILE A 217 -13.51 2.69 -0.25
C ILE A 217 -12.83 3.33 -1.45
N LEU A 218 -13.03 2.80 -2.67
CA LEU A 218 -12.55 3.42 -3.89
C LEU A 218 -13.17 4.81 -4.11
N VAL A 219 -14.47 4.96 -3.86
CA VAL A 219 -15.15 6.27 -3.90
C VAL A 219 -14.59 7.21 -2.84
N PHE A 220 -14.36 6.73 -1.62
CA PHE A 220 -13.72 7.55 -0.58
C PHE A 220 -12.30 7.97 -0.98
N MET A 221 -11.53 7.08 -1.62
CA MET A 221 -10.21 7.43 -2.18
C MET A 221 -10.31 8.46 -3.30
N LEU A 222 -11.32 8.41 -4.17
CA LEU A 222 -11.48 9.41 -5.22
C LEU A 222 -11.62 10.84 -4.65
N PHE A 223 -12.37 10.99 -3.56
CA PHE A 223 -12.65 12.29 -2.94
C PHE A 223 -11.57 12.76 -1.94
N PHE A 224 -10.97 11.86 -1.16
CA PHE A 224 -10.06 12.22 -0.06
C PHE A 224 -8.57 12.01 -0.35
N LEU A 225 -8.20 11.35 -1.47
CA LEU A 225 -6.79 11.13 -1.80
C LEU A 225 -6.19 12.37 -2.47
N GLU A 226 -5.58 13.25 -1.66
CA GLU A 226 -4.69 14.32 -2.12
C GLU A 226 -3.39 13.74 -2.70
N GLU A 227 -2.82 14.38 -3.72
CA GLU A 227 -1.67 13.86 -4.45
C GLU A 227 -0.36 14.04 -3.66
N SER A 228 0.22 12.94 -3.18
CA SER A 228 1.45 12.95 -2.35
C SER A 228 2.75 13.09 -3.14
N LYS A 229 2.70 13.25 -4.47
CA LYS A 229 3.91 13.43 -5.29
C LYS A 229 4.32 14.90 -5.31
N TYR A 230 5.33 15.25 -4.52
CA TYR A 230 6.03 16.51 -4.67
C TYR A 230 7.00 16.43 -5.85
N ILE A 231 6.75 17.23 -6.89
CA ILE A 231 7.73 17.45 -7.95
C ILE A 231 8.37 18.80 -7.61
N PRO A 232 9.63 18.85 -7.12
CA PRO A 232 10.31 20.13 -6.97
C PRO A 232 10.37 20.80 -8.36
N PRO A 233 10.15 22.11 -8.48
CA PRO A 233 10.28 22.80 -9.76
C PRO A 233 11.72 22.67 -10.25
N THR A 234 11.95 21.81 -11.25
CA THR A 234 13.24 21.68 -11.91
C THR A 234 13.38 22.79 -12.94
N LEU A 235 14.24 23.75 -12.66
CA LEU A 235 14.95 24.51 -13.69
C LEU A 235 16.15 23.65 -14.12
N ASP A 236 16.20 23.23 -15.39
CA ASP A 236 17.34 22.55 -16.03
C ASP A 236 17.88 21.27 -15.34
N GLY A 237 17.01 20.40 -14.86
CA GLY A 237 17.40 19.03 -14.50
C GLY A 237 18.34 18.89 -13.29
N GLN A 238 18.52 19.95 -12.48
CA GLN A 238 19.12 19.86 -11.15
C GLN A 238 18.10 20.21 -10.07
N ALA A 239 18.10 19.46 -8.98
CA ALA A 239 17.29 19.75 -7.80
C ALA A 239 17.81 21.04 -7.15
N VAL A 240 17.10 22.15 -7.36
CA VAL A 240 17.45 23.45 -6.77
C VAL A 240 17.06 23.43 -5.29
N HIS A 241 18.04 23.36 -4.40
CA HIS A 241 17.86 23.78 -3.01
C HIS A 241 17.75 25.31 -3.01
N VAL A 242 16.53 25.85 -2.89
CA VAL A 242 16.32 27.30 -2.76
C VAL A 242 16.78 27.73 -1.36
N VAL A 243 18.06 28.10 -1.25
CA VAL A 243 18.60 28.78 -0.08
C VAL A 243 18.15 30.23 -0.16
N TYR A 244 17.18 30.62 0.66
CA TYR A 244 16.87 32.03 0.87
C TYR A 244 18.04 32.67 1.62
N ILE A 245 18.88 33.43 0.89
CA ILE A 245 19.84 34.34 1.50
C ILE A 245 19.03 35.56 1.95
N ALA A 246 18.70 35.61 3.24
CA ALA A 246 18.18 36.83 3.84
C ALA A 246 19.30 37.89 3.83
N GLN A 247 19.05 39.03 3.18
CA GLN A 247 19.81 40.27 3.37
C GLN A 247 19.26 41.05 4.56
#